data_AF-A0A532DGZ1-F1
#
_entry.id   AF-A0A532DGZ1-F1
#
_cell.length_a   1.000
_cell.length_b   1.000
_cell.length_c   1.000
_cell.angle_alpha   90.00
_cell.angle_beta   90.00
_cell.angle_gamma   90.00
#
_symmetry.space_group_name_H-M   'P 1'
#
loop_
_entity.id
_entity.type
_entity.pdbx_description
1 polymer ?
#
loop_
_entity_poly.entity_id
_entity_poly.type
_entity_poly.pdbx_seq_one_letter_code
_entity_poly.pdbx_strand_id
1 'polypeptide(L)'
;MDEARSVEIMEVLVCAGGVVYGAVLAYGIRQQWHWITDPPEWTSVIYFPTVVKMIWGPKHVRSFAYVTAYGSFAMSLFCLAQALAASF
;
A
#
# COMPACT_ATOMS: atom_id res chain seq x y z
N MET A 1 -29.42 -13.30 -4.05
CA MET A 1 -28.28 -14.24 -3.92
C MET A 1 -27.10 -13.81 -4.80
N ASP A 2 -27.32 -13.24 -5.98
CA ASP A 2 -26.21 -12.75 -6.83
C ASP A 2 -25.48 -11.51 -6.30
N GLU A 3 -26.17 -10.59 -5.62
CA GLU A 3 -25.54 -9.38 -5.05
C GLU A 3 -24.48 -9.73 -3.98
N ALA A 4 -24.79 -10.66 -3.06
CA ALA A 4 -23.86 -11.08 -2.01
C ALA A 4 -22.57 -11.69 -2.59
N ARG A 5 -22.70 -12.55 -3.60
CA ARG A 5 -21.55 -13.13 -4.32
C ARG A 5 -20.72 -12.05 -5.05
N SER A 6 -21.37 -11.05 -5.63
CA SER A 6 -20.66 -9.95 -6.31
C SER A 6 -19.84 -9.09 -5.34
N VAL A 7 -20.34 -8.88 -4.11
CA VAL A 7 -19.64 -8.15 -3.05
C VAL A 7 -18.43 -8.94 -2.55
N GLU A 8 -18.56 -10.24 -2.32
CA GLU A 8 -17.45 -11.11 -1.90
C GLU A 8 -16.31 -11.14 -2.94
N ILE A 9 -16.64 -11.28 -4.22
CA ILE A 9 -15.64 -11.26 -5.29
C ILE A 9 -14.93 -9.90 -5.35
N MET A 10 -15.68 -8.80 -5.21
CA MET A 10 -15.12 -7.46 -5.18
C MET A 10 -14.18 -7.26 -3.99
N GLU A 11 -14.54 -7.77 -2.81
CA GLU A 11 -13.70 -7.72 -1.61
C GLU A 11 -12.37 -8.47 -1.81
N VAL A 12 -12.42 -9.70 -2.33
CA VAL A 12 -11.22 -10.50 -2.64
C VAL A 12 -10.33 -9.78 -3.65
N LEU A 13 -10.91 -9.20 -4.71
CA LEU A 13 -10.16 -8.46 -5.73
C LEU A 13 -9.48 -7.20 -5.16
N VAL A 14 -10.20 -6.43 -4.34
CA VAL A 14 -9.66 -5.23 -3.69
C VAL A 14 -8.51 -5.60 -2.77
N CYS A 15 -8.67 -6.64 -1.95
CA CYS A 15 -7.64 -7.04 -1.00
C CYS A 15 -6.44 -7.70 -1.68
N ALA A 16 -6.63 -8.49 -2.73
CA ALA A 16 -5.55 -8.97 -3.58
C ALA A 16 -4.81 -7.81 -4.27
N GLY A 17 -5.54 -6.81 -4.78
CA GLY A 17 -4.96 -5.59 -5.34
C GLY A 17 -4.09 -4.84 -4.33
N GLY A 18 -4.55 -4.72 -3.08
CA GLY A 18 -3.79 -4.13 -1.98
C GLY A 18 -2.48 -4.90 -1.66
N VAL A 19 -2.52 -6.23 -1.70
CA VAL A 19 -1.32 -7.08 -1.50
C VAL A 19 -0.31 -6.83 -2.62
N VAL A 20 -0.74 -6.84 -3.88
CA VAL A 20 0.14 -6.57 -5.03
C VAL A 20 0.71 -5.16 -4.93
N TYR A 21 -0.11 -4.17 -4.61
CA TYR A 21 0.32 -2.78 -4.46
C TYR A 21 1.39 -2.61 -3.36
N GLY A 22 1.15 -3.19 -2.17
CA GLY A 22 2.12 -3.15 -1.07
C GLY A 22 3.45 -3.83 -1.43
N ALA A 23 3.40 -4.96 -2.14
CA ALA A 23 4.59 -5.65 -2.62
C ALA A 23 5.37 -4.81 -3.66
N VAL A 24 4.67 -4.18 -4.60
CA VAL A 24 5.26 -3.29 -5.60
C VAL A 24 5.92 -2.08 -4.94
N LEU A 25 5.27 -1.47 -3.93
CA LEU A 25 5.87 -0.39 -3.16
C LEU A 25 7.15 -0.84 -2.45
N ALA A 26 7.12 -1.97 -1.73
CA ALA A 26 8.29 -2.50 -1.04
C ALA A 26 9.45 -2.79 -2.02
N TYR A 27 9.12 -3.35 -3.19
CA TYR A 27 10.07 -3.58 -4.27
C TYR A 27 10.64 -2.28 -4.85
N GLY A 28 9.79 -1.28 -5.12
CA GLY A 28 10.20 0.03 -5.63
C GLY A 28 11.11 0.78 -4.67
N ILE A 29 10.87 0.70 -3.35
CA ILE A 29 11.78 1.27 -2.34
C ILE A 29 13.14 0.54 -2.38
N ARG A 30 13.14 -0.79 -2.53
CA ARG A 30 14.37 -1.60 -2.65
C ARG A 30 15.16 -1.24 -3.91
N GLN A 31 14.47 -0.98 -5.02
CA GLN A 31 15.06 -0.51 -6.28
C GLN A 31 15.36 0.98 -6.31
N GLN A 32 15.18 1.71 -5.20
CA GLN A 32 15.47 3.15 -5.10
C GLN A 32 14.71 3.98 -6.14
N TRP A 33 13.47 3.62 -6.48
CA TRP A 33 12.67 4.40 -7.42
C TRP A 33 12.54 5.85 -6.94
N HIS A 34 13.02 6.78 -7.77
CA HIS A 34 13.20 8.18 -7.37
C HIS A 34 11.90 8.83 -6.91
N TRP A 35 10.76 8.48 -7.53
CA TRP A 35 9.45 9.00 -7.13
C TRP A 35 8.95 8.51 -5.77
N ILE A 36 9.51 7.43 -5.23
CA ILE A 36 9.18 6.85 -3.91
C ILE A 36 10.13 7.39 -2.83
N THR A 37 11.43 7.41 -3.14
CA THR A 37 12.49 7.78 -2.20
C THR A 37 12.72 9.28 -2.12
N ASP A 38 12.41 10.01 -3.18
CA ASP A 38 12.50 11.46 -3.27
C ASP A 38 11.31 12.05 -4.06
N PRO A 39 10.08 11.91 -3.53
CA PRO A 39 8.90 12.39 -4.23
C PRO A 39 8.92 13.91 -4.41
N PRO A 40 8.38 14.42 -5.52
CA PRO A 40 8.23 15.85 -5.72
C PRO A 40 7.15 16.42 -4.78
N GLU A 41 7.29 17.68 -4.38
CA GLU A 41 6.49 18.30 -3.31
C GLU A 41 4.97 18.36 -3.61
N TRP A 42 4.60 18.45 -4.89
CA TRP A 42 3.20 18.46 -5.31
C TRP A 42 2.47 17.15 -5.02
N THR A 43 3.16 16.02 -4.77
CA THR A 43 2.52 14.75 -4.41
C THR A 43 2.14 14.65 -2.94
N SER A 44 2.37 15.69 -2.14
CA SER A 44 2.00 15.74 -0.71
C SER A 44 0.52 15.45 -0.43
N VAL A 45 -0.36 15.74 -1.40
CA VAL A 45 -1.80 15.46 -1.29
C VAL A 45 -2.13 13.96 -1.35
N ILE A 46 -1.29 13.17 -2.03
CA ILE A 46 -1.58 11.77 -2.36
C ILE A 46 -0.57 10.78 -1.77
N TYR A 47 0.61 11.26 -1.37
CA TYR A 47 1.71 10.42 -0.91
C TYR A 47 2.27 10.96 0.40
N PHE A 48 1.88 10.30 1.49
CA PHE A 48 2.26 10.67 2.86
C PHE A 48 3.79 10.83 3.07
N PRO A 49 4.67 10.00 2.48
CA PRO A 49 6.12 10.21 2.61
C PRO A 49 6.63 11.55 2.06
N THR A 50 5.89 12.23 1.18
CA THR A 50 6.21 13.60 0.75
C THR A 50 6.00 14.61 1.88
N VAL A 51 4.98 14.43 2.73
CA VAL A 51 4.78 15.28 3.92
C VAL A 51 5.91 15.07 4.92
N VAL A 52 6.36 13.82 5.11
CA VAL A 52 7.54 13.47 5.91
C VAL A 52 8.79 14.19 5.38
N LYS A 53 8.97 14.25 4.05
CA LYS A 53 10.06 14.99 3.41
C LYS A 53 10.01 16.48 3.75
N MET A 54 8.85 17.11 3.69
CA MET A 54 8.67 18.54 3.95
C MET A 54 8.94 18.91 5.42
N ILE A 55 8.56 18.05 6.38
CA ILE A 55 8.67 18.34 7.82
C ILE A 55 10.04 17.93 8.38
N TRP A 56 10.53 16.74 8.03
CA TRP A 56 11.72 16.11 8.66
C TRP A 56 12.89 15.89 7.69
N GLY A 57 12.78 16.39 6.45
CA GLY A 57 13.79 16.26 5.41
C GLY A 57 13.84 14.88 4.74
N PRO A 58 14.68 14.72 3.70
CA PRO A 58 14.69 13.53 2.84
C PRO A 58 15.20 12.26 3.54
N LYS A 59 15.94 12.40 4.66
CA LYS A 59 16.56 11.27 5.38
C LYS A 59 15.54 10.26 5.91
N HIS A 60 14.35 10.73 6.32
CA HIS A 60 13.32 9.88 6.95
C HIS A 60 12.32 9.29 5.95
N VAL A 61 12.30 9.79 4.71
CA VAL A 61 11.33 9.38 3.68
C VAL A 61 11.39 7.89 3.41
N ARG A 62 12.61 7.33 3.31
CA ARG A 62 12.79 5.90 3.03
C ARG A 62 12.27 5.00 4.15
N SER A 63 12.53 5.34 5.42
CA SER A 63 12.02 4.56 6.55
C SER A 63 10.50 4.62 6.62
N PHE A 64 9.92 5.81 6.47
CA PHE A 64 8.46 5.96 6.45
C PHE A 64 7.82 5.26 5.26
N ALA A 65 8.43 5.33 4.07
CA ALA A 65 7.97 4.62 2.89
C ALA A 65 7.93 3.11 3.14
N TYR A 66 8.96 2.53 3.79
CA TYR A 66 8.95 1.11 4.17
C TYR A 66 7.84 0.80 5.17
N VAL A 67 7.65 1.62 6.20
CA VAL A 67 6.56 1.43 7.17
C VAL A 67 5.20 1.43 6.48
N THR A 68 4.96 2.38 5.57
CA THR A 68 3.70 2.44 4.81
C THR A 68 3.56 1.26 3.84
N ALA A 69 4.63 0.83 3.18
CA ALA A 69 4.60 -0.30 2.25
C ALA A 69 4.32 -1.62 2.97
N TYR A 70 5.04 -1.91 4.05
CA TYR A 70 4.81 -3.11 4.85
C TYR A 70 3.50 -3.07 5.61
N GLY A 71 3.09 -1.91 6.13
CA GLY A 71 1.80 -1.73 6.80
C GLY A 71 0.63 -1.99 5.86
N SER A 72 0.63 -1.39 4.65
CA SER A 72 -0.40 -1.65 3.65
C SER A 72 -0.40 -3.09 3.17
N PHE A 73 0.77 -3.69 2.96
CA PHE A 73 0.91 -5.10 2.59
C PHE A 73 0.32 -6.04 3.65
N ALA A 74 0.68 -5.85 4.92
CA ALA A 74 0.18 -6.67 6.02
C ALA A 74 -1.34 -6.54 6.21
N MET A 75 -1.88 -5.33 6.17
CA MET A 75 -3.33 -5.10 6.25
C MET A 75 -4.08 -5.74 5.09
N SER A 76 -3.54 -5.63 3.87
CA SER A 76 -4.17 -6.22 2.68
C SER A 76 -4.11 -7.75 2.71
N LEU A 77 -3.01 -8.32 3.20
CA LEU A 77 -2.90 -9.77 3.43
C LEU A 77 -3.90 -10.25 4.47
N PHE A 78 -4.05 -9.51 5.57
CA PHE A 78 -5.02 -9.84 6.61
C PHE A 78 -6.46 -9.76 6.09
N CYS A 79 -6.78 -8.75 5.27
CA CYS A 79 -8.06 -8.69 4.59
C CYS A 79 -8.26 -9.90 3.65
N LEU A 80 -7.27 -10.20 2.81
CA LEU A 80 -7.36 -11.31 1.86
C LEU A 80 -7.55 -12.65 2.58
N ALA A 81 -6.83 -12.87 3.68
CA ALA A 81 -6.96 -14.07 4.49
C ALA A 81 -8.37 -14.22 5.08
N GLN A 82 -8.96 -13.14 5.58
CA GLN A 82 -10.34 -13.15 6.08
C GLN A 82 -11.36 -13.37 4.97
N ALA A 83 -11.22 -12.67 3.84
CA ALA A 83 -12.11 -12.83 2.70
C ALA A 83 -12.09 -14.27 2.16
N LEU A 84 -10.91 -14.89 2.10
CA LEU A 84 -10.77 -16.29 1.73
C LEU A 84 -11.37 -17.22 2.79
N ALA A 85 -11.10 -17.00 4.08
CA ALA A 85 -11.66 -17.83 5.15
C ALA A 85 -13.19 -17.76 5.23
N ALA A 86 -13.79 -16.60 4.93
CA ALA A 86 -15.24 -16.43 4.88
C ALA A 86 -15.89 -17.06 3.64
N SER A 87 -15.12 -17.31 2.58
CA SER A 87 -15.61 -17.89 1.32
C SER A 87 -15.70 -19.43 1.32
N PHE A 88 -15.22 -20.10 2.38
CA PHE A 88 -15.29 -21.56 2.60
C PHE A 88 -16.34 -21.91 3.65
#